data_AF-A0AAW8IGT6-F1
#
_entry.id   AF-A0AAW8IGT6-F1
#
_cell.length_a   1.000
_cell.length_b   1.000
_cell.length_c   1.000
_cell.angle_alpha   90.00
_cell.angle_beta   90.00
_cell.angle_gamma   90.00
#
_symmetry.space_group_name_H-M   'P 1'
#
loop_
_entity.id
_entity.type
_entity.pdbx_description
1 polymer ?
#
loop_
_entity_poly.entity_id
_entity_poly.type
_entity_poly.pdbx_seq_one_letter_code
_entity_poly.pdbx_strand_id
1 'polypeptide(L)' 'MEDPLLKVYYDEGKYLSEEFIKIGFGWWYYQYSTDKELGKMQETTQKNKLELWQHVNAISPYEWRKLNIKNH' A
#
# COMPACT_ATOMS: atom_id res chain seq x y z
N MET A 1 18.30 3.48 9.85
CA MET A 1 18.25 4.50 8.78
C MET A 1 16.79 4.57 8.38
N GLU A 2 16.09 5.63 8.77
CA GLU A 2 14.71 5.84 8.30
C GLU A 2 14.81 6.25 6.83
N ASP A 3 14.21 5.46 5.95
CA ASP A 3 14.11 5.79 4.53
C ASP A 3 13.15 6.99 4.41
N PRO A 4 13.55 8.16 3.86
CA PRO A 4 12.68 9.32 3.81
C PRO A 4 11.45 9.02 2.96
N LEU A 5 10.28 9.07 3.59
CA LEU A 5 9.00 8.91 2.89
C LEU A 5 8.68 10.15 2.09
N LEU A 6 8.70 10.01 0.77
CA LEU A 6 8.15 11.03 -0.11
C LEU A 6 6.65 10.80 -0.32
N LYS A 7 5.84 11.80 0.02
CA LYS A 7 4.42 11.83 -0.33
C LYS A 7 4.24 12.60 -1.64
N VAL A 8 3.49 12.01 -2.57
CA VAL A 8 3.17 12.63 -3.86
C VAL A 8 1.75 13.16 -3.81
N TYR A 9 1.58 14.44 -4.13
CA TYR A 9 0.29 15.13 -4.15
C TYR A 9 -0.04 15.62 -5.57
N TYR A 10 -1.31 15.56 -5.94
CA TYR A 10 -1.83 16.02 -7.23
C TYR A 10 -3.20 16.68 -7.04
N ASP A 11 -3.77 17.28 -8.10
CA ASP A 11 -5.12 17.87 -8.13
C ASP A 11 -5.53 18.55 -6.81
N GLU A 12 -4.84 19.65 -6.48
CA GLU A 12 -5.13 20.47 -5.29
C GLU A 12 -4.97 19.72 -3.94
N GLY A 13 -3.97 18.85 -3.83
CA GLY A 13 -3.55 18.27 -2.55
C GLY A 13 -4.11 16.89 -2.26
N LYS A 14 -4.62 16.19 -3.28
CA LYS A 14 -4.95 14.75 -3.17
C LYS A 14 -3.67 13.95 -3.02
N TYR A 15 -3.63 13.12 -1.98
CA TYR A 15 -2.50 12.23 -1.74
C TYR A 15 -2.59 11.00 -2.64
N LEU A 16 -1.67 10.86 -3.59
CA LEU A 16 -1.75 9.85 -4.65
C LEU A 16 -1.86 8.42 -4.08
N SER A 17 -1.04 8.07 -3.09
CA SER A 17 -1.05 6.71 -2.53
C SER A 17 -2.38 6.38 -1.85
N GLU A 18 -3.03 7.35 -1.21
CA GLU A 18 -4.35 7.15 -0.61
C GLU A 18 -5.39 6.79 -1.68
N GLU A 19 -5.36 7.48 -2.82
CA GLU A 19 -6.29 7.23 -3.93
C GLU A 19 -6.09 5.84 -4.52
N PHE A 20 -4.85 5.38 -4.70
CA PHE A 20 -4.55 4.01 -5.13
C PHE A 20 -5.03 2.96 -4.11
N ILE A 21 -4.87 3.20 -2.81
CA ILE A 21 -5.32 2.27 -1.76
C ILE A 21 -6.85 2.20 -1.74
N LYS A 22 -7.57 3.31 -1.90
CA LYS A 22 -9.04 3.36 -1.92
C LYS A 22 -9.65 2.48 -3.01
N ILE A 23 -8.98 2.34 -4.15
CA ILE A 23 -9.45 1.54 -5.28
C ILE A 23 -8.81 0.14 -5.34
N GLY A 24 -7.94 -0.22 -4.39
CA GLY A 24 -7.37 -1.56 -4.30
C GLY A 24 -6.15 -1.81 -5.20
N PHE A 25 -5.52 -0.75 -5.72
CA PHE A 25 -4.27 -0.82 -6.50
C PHE A 25 -3.01 -0.49 -5.67
N GLY A 26 -3.17 -0.14 -4.39
CA GLY A 26 -2.09 0.23 -3.49
C GLY A 26 -2.08 -0.55 -2.18
N TRP A 27 -0.93 -0.49 -1.49
CA TRP A 27 -0.76 -1.03 -0.13
C TRP A 27 -0.46 0.09 0.86
N TRP A 28 -1.06 0.02 2.04
CA TRP A 28 -0.66 0.82 3.18
C TRP A 28 0.71 0.37 3.68
N TYR A 29 1.68 1.27 3.59
CA TYR A 29 3.02 1.00 4.07
C TYR A 29 3.13 1.26 5.58
N TYR A 30 2.58 0.36 6.39
CA TYR A 30 2.49 0.53 7.85
C TYR A 30 3.82 0.72 8.58
N GLN A 31 4.93 0.22 7.99
CA GLN A 31 6.29 0.41 8.54
C GLN A 31 6.73 1.88 8.52
N TYR A 32 6.03 2.71 7.75
CA TYR A 32 6.44 4.04 7.36
C TYR A 32 5.33 5.08 7.57
N SER A 33 4.06 4.70 7.44
CA SER A 33 2.92 5.56 7.73
C SER A 33 2.15 5.04 8.94
N THR A 34 2.02 5.88 9.97
CA THR A 34 1.18 5.64 11.15
C THR A 34 -0.29 6.02 10.92
N ASP A 35 -0.63 6.49 9.72
CA ASP A 35 -2.00 6.86 9.34
C ASP A 35 -2.88 5.60 9.23
N LYS A 36 -3.73 5.40 10.24
CA LYS A 36 -4.62 4.23 10.33
C LYS A 36 -5.76 4.27 9.32
N GLU A 37 -6.09 5.43 8.75
CA GLU A 37 -7.15 5.52 7.75
C GLU A 37 -6.76 4.78 6.47
N LEU A 38 -5.48 4.87 6.08
CA LEU A 38 -4.94 4.07 4.97
C LEU A 38 -5.07 2.57 5.21
N GLY A 39 -4.87 2.12 6.45
CA GLY A 39 -5.07 0.73 6.84
C GLY A 39 -6.52 0.28 6.71
N LYS A 40 -7.47 1.09 7.21
CA LYS A 40 -8.91 0.81 7.08
C LYS A 40 -9.36 0.75 5.62
N MET A 41 -8.83 1.65 4.77
CA MET A 41 -9.11 1.64 3.32
C MET A 41 -8.60 0.34 2.68
N GLN A 42 -7.37 -0.07 3.00
CA GLN A 42 -6.83 -1.34 2.52
C GLN A 42 -7.68 -2.53 2.98
N GLU A 43 -8.04 -2.61 4.26
CA GLU A 43 -8.89 -3.69 4.79
C GLU A 43 -10.25 -3.76 4.07
N THR A 44 -10.82 -2.60 3.75
CA THR A 44 -12.09 -2.51 3.03
C THR A 44 -11.94 -3.04 1.60
N THR A 45 -10.89 -2.64 0.89
CA THR A 45 -10.65 -3.13 -0.49
C THR A 45 -10.32 -4.62 -0.52
N GLN A 46 -9.61 -5.14 0.48
CA GLN A 46 -9.36 -6.57 0.67
C GLN A 46 -10.65 -7.37 0.87
N LYS A 47 -11.51 -6.93 1.80
CA LYS A 47 -12.79 -7.60 2.10
C LYS A 47 -13.69 -7.65 0.87
N ASN A 48 -13.70 -6.57 0.09
CA ASN A 48 -14.49 -6.46 -1.13
C ASN A 48 -13.83 -7.11 -2.35
N LYS A 49 -12.61 -7.67 -2.21
CA LYS A 49 -11.83 -8.28 -3.30
C LYS A 49 -11.68 -7.35 -4.50
N LEU A 50 -11.39 -6.08 -4.26
CA LEU A 50 -11.18 -5.11 -5.34
C LEU A 50 -9.80 -5.29 -5.98
N GLU A 51 -9.72 -5.19 -7.30
CA GLU A 51 -8.48 -5.13 -8.07
C GLU A 51 -7.42 -6.18 -7.67
N LEU A 52 -6.30 -5.75 -7.07
CA LEU A 52 -5.20 -6.62 -6.66
C LEU A 52 -5.69 -7.77 -5.75
N TRP A 53 -6.74 -7.52 -4.97
CA TRP A 53 -7.31 -8.46 -4.00
C TRP A 53 -8.22 -9.52 -4.61
N GLN A 54 -8.49 -9.46 -5.92
CA GLN A 54 -9.10 -10.58 -6.66
C GLN A 54 -8.14 -11.77 -6.77
N HIS A 55 -6.83 -11.51 -6.74
CA HIS A 55 -5.82 -12.54 -6.78
C HIS A 55 -5.48 -13.02 -5.36
N VAL A 56 -5.72 -14.31 -5.11
CA VAL A 56 -5.52 -14.97 -3.79
C VAL A 56 -4.09 -14.89 -3.24
N ASN A 57 -3.10 -14.58 -4.08
CA ASN A 57 -1.68 -14.56 -3.72
C ASN A 57 -1.06 -13.15 -3.81
N ALA A 58 -1.86 -12.09 -3.69
CA ALA A 58 -1.34 -10.73 -3.68
C ALA A 58 -0.39 -10.51 -2.50
N ILE A 59 0.89 -10.29 -2.79
CA ILE A 59 1.91 -9.90 -1.81
C ILE A 59 2.27 -8.44 -2.00
N SER A 60 2.53 -7.74 -0.90
CA SER A 60 2.95 -6.34 -0.99
C SER A 60 4.36 -6.22 -1.58
N PRO A 61 4.72 -5.05 -2.13
CA PRO A 61 6.09 -4.79 -2.60
C PRO A 61 7.15 -4.97 -1.51
N TYR A 62 6.83 -4.65 -0.24
CA TYR A 62 7.77 -4.82 0.86
C TYR A 62 7.97 -6.29 1.25
N GLU A 63 6.92 -7.12 1.23
CA GLU A 63 7.07 -8.56 1.41
C GLU A 63 7.85 -9.19 0.26
N TRP A 64 7.56 -8.78 -0.99
CA TRP A 64 8.35 -9.21 -2.15
C TRP A 64 9.83 -8.85 -2.01
N ARG A 65 10.16 -7.62 -1.59
CA ARG A 65 11.55 -7.22 -1.33
C ARG A 65 12.22 -8.12 -0.28
N LYS A 66 11.55 -8.41 0.84
CA LYS A 66 12.07 -9.29 1.90
C LYS A 66 12.36 -10.71 1.40
N LEU A 67 11.50 -11.25 0.54
CA LEU A 67 11.70 -12.58 -0.04
C LEU A 67 12.94 -12.62 -0.94
N ASN A 68 13.16 -11.58 -1.74
CA ASN A 68 14.29 -11.55 -2.68
C ASN A 68 15.64 -11.20 -2.03
N ILE A 69 15.65 -10.50 -0.90
CA ILE A 69 16.89 -10.22 -0.14
C ILE A 69 17.48 -11.51 0.46
N LYS A 70 16.67 -12.53 0.76
CA LYS A 70 17.15 -13.80 1.34
C LYS A 70 17.75 -14.77 0.32
N ASN A 71 17.58 -14.51 -0.98
CA ASN A 71 18.07 -15.37 -2.06
C ASN A 71 19.42 -14.92 -2.62
N HIS A 72 20.06 -13.94 -1.97
CA HIS A 72 21.40 -13.43 -2.25
C HIS A 72 22.25 -13.53 -0.98
#